data_AF-A0A0R2MN75-F1
#
_entry.id   AF-A0A0R2MN75-F1
#
_cell.length_a   1.000
_cell.length_b   1.000
_cell.length_c   1.000
_cell.angle_alpha   90.00
_cell.angle_beta   90.00
_cell.angle_gamma   90.00
#
_symmetry.space_group_name_H-M   'P 1'
#
loop_
_entity.id
_entity.type
_entity.pdbx_description
1 polymer ?
#
loop_
_entity_poly.entity_id
_entity_poly.type
_entity_poly.pdbx_seq_one_letter_code
_entity_poly.pdbx_strand_id
1 'polypeptide(L)'
;MQDYSNLSKVYKTETANALRETISTYQNGNYRSTINSLYSAVILDLVSKLQELAEVYQDGSAKEILEKASKTQKSSPYDPGWEKSLLDEIKTMTELMSSKLLIAGIETLKNLRNISSHPSMLESRAVLYTPNKYEVAGLIGTMMTELFQLPPRITGNVIDKLTDDLSGYKKEFLMKPATLKSFLRDNYFHRLNKTQLEFLGKNLFKFIFVNRDKESKENREINYRALDELMKECPDAYVQISQSRDLVSRLDLKDEGNDIGLRLIEEFCQEHPGFWTMIPRVFQEQIINHVSSNICRWLLNGYVDSEDSISRLHTALNLINKPTQGSGKSESEKWFPINVTRDFYQISDSDMKQVWETFELEGETLNIVKLFAALVSRSDSYDTSEHFVNNLIPYLQYFDYEMFKALFAALNSNSQAYDARTVQSKVISIIYPAFAEKFSKDTDEAKSLLENFKVY
;
A
#
# COMPACT_ATOMS: atom_id res chain seq x y z
N MET A 1 -0.91 47.79 13.82
CA MET A 1 -1.94 46.74 13.65
C MET A 1 -1.29 45.56 12.92
N GLN A 2 -0.43 44.80 13.60
CA GLN A 2 0.16 43.59 13.02
C GLN A 2 -0.76 42.42 13.34
N ASP A 3 -1.64 42.24 12.37
CA ASP A 3 -2.50 41.14 11.97
C ASP A 3 -2.62 39.90 12.87
N TYR A 4 -3.79 39.78 13.52
CA TYR A 4 -4.30 38.54 14.10
C TYR A 4 -4.54 37.43 13.05
N SER A 5 -4.38 37.72 11.74
CA SER A 5 -4.55 36.74 10.66
C SER A 5 -3.72 35.47 10.86
N ASN A 6 -2.53 35.56 11.47
CA ASN A 6 -1.70 34.39 11.71
C ASN A 6 -2.18 33.49 12.86
N LEU A 7 -3.07 33.96 13.75
CA LEU A 7 -3.66 33.09 14.78
C LEU A 7 -4.57 32.03 14.19
N SER A 8 -5.20 32.30 13.04
CA SER A 8 -6.03 31.32 12.33
C SER A 8 -5.26 30.11 11.82
N LYS A 9 -3.92 30.23 11.71
CA LYS A 9 -3.02 29.17 11.26
C LYS A 9 -2.46 28.32 12.41
N VAL A 10 -2.71 28.71 13.66
CA VAL A 10 -2.27 27.95 14.82
C VAL A 10 -3.05 26.64 14.88
N TYR A 11 -2.33 25.53 15.06
CA TYR A 11 -2.90 24.20 14.98
C TYR A 11 -3.88 23.91 16.13
N LYS A 12 -3.54 24.30 17.37
CA LYS A 12 -4.38 24.11 18.56
C LYS A 12 -5.17 25.36 18.92
N THR A 13 -6.48 25.21 19.09
CA THR A 13 -7.39 26.31 19.46
C THR A 13 -7.02 26.93 20.81
N GLU A 14 -6.65 26.09 21.77
CA GLU A 14 -6.25 26.49 23.13
C GLU A 14 -4.97 27.35 23.09
N THR A 15 -3.99 26.93 22.30
CA THR A 15 -2.76 27.70 22.06
C THR A 15 -3.07 29.03 21.39
N ALA A 16 -3.97 29.05 20.39
CA ALA A 16 -4.37 30.29 19.71
C ALA A 16 -5.00 31.30 20.68
N ASN A 17 -5.75 30.81 21.68
CA ASN A 17 -6.33 31.66 22.72
C ASN A 17 -5.27 32.25 23.64
N ALA A 18 -4.30 31.45 24.10
CA ALA A 18 -3.17 31.94 24.91
C ALA A 18 -2.29 32.94 24.13
N LEU A 19 -2.10 32.72 22.83
CA LEU A 19 -1.35 33.63 21.97
C LEU A 19 -2.06 34.95 21.73
N ARG A 20 -3.40 35.00 21.77
CA ARG A 20 -4.15 36.25 21.66
C ARG A 20 -3.78 37.21 22.80
N GLU A 21 -3.65 36.70 24.02
CA GLU A 21 -3.17 37.46 25.17
C GLU A 21 -1.71 37.89 25.01
N THR A 22 -0.86 36.98 24.55
CA THR A 22 0.57 37.24 24.32
C THR A 22 0.77 38.36 23.29
N ILE A 23 0.07 38.31 22.17
CA ILE A 23 0.14 39.33 21.11
C ILE A 23 -0.40 40.68 21.59
N SER A 24 -1.52 40.68 22.34
CA SER A 24 -2.04 41.92 22.94
C SER A 24 -1.03 42.56 23.89
N THR A 25 -0.38 41.74 24.73
CA THR A 25 0.65 42.17 25.67
C THR A 25 1.86 42.77 24.94
N TYR A 26 2.28 42.15 23.84
CA TYR A 26 3.35 42.65 22.97
C TYR A 26 2.99 44.00 22.35
N GLN A 27 1.80 44.12 21.78
CA GLN A 27 1.33 45.34 21.11
C GLN A 27 1.24 46.53 22.07
N ASN A 28 0.98 46.28 23.36
CA ASN A 28 0.97 47.29 24.41
C ASN A 28 2.38 47.66 24.93
N GLY A 29 3.45 47.09 24.37
CA GLY A 29 4.83 47.39 24.77
C GLY A 29 5.29 46.67 26.05
N ASN A 30 4.50 45.70 26.54
CA ASN A 30 4.81 44.96 27.77
C ASN A 30 5.74 43.77 27.47
N TYR A 31 6.96 44.04 27.00
CA TYR A 31 7.88 43.02 26.47
C TYR A 31 8.29 41.94 27.49
N ARG A 32 8.53 42.32 28.75
CA ARG A 32 8.81 41.35 29.84
C ARG A 32 7.64 40.38 30.06
N SER A 33 6.43 40.91 30.16
CA SER A 33 5.22 40.10 30.33
C SER A 33 4.96 39.23 29.10
N THR A 34 5.25 39.75 27.91
CA THR A 34 5.12 39.00 26.65
C THR A 34 5.99 37.76 26.64
N ILE A 35 7.24 37.85 27.11
CA ILE A 35 8.14 36.68 27.21
C ILE A 35 7.55 35.61 28.14
N ASN A 36 7.00 36.02 29.29
CA ASN A 36 6.38 35.10 30.23
C ASN A 36 5.16 34.41 29.63
N SER A 37 4.24 35.17 29.04
CA SER A 37 3.03 34.63 28.40
C SER A 37 3.36 33.75 27.19
N LEU A 38 4.36 34.13 26.39
CA LEU A 38 4.81 33.33 25.24
C LEU A 38 5.38 31.98 25.69
N TYR A 39 6.19 31.96 26.75
CA TYR A 39 6.73 30.71 27.29
C TYR A 39 5.61 29.80 27.82
N SER A 40 4.62 30.36 28.53
CA SER A 40 3.44 29.60 28.95
C SER A 40 2.66 29.02 27.76
N ALA A 41 2.51 29.78 26.66
CA ALA A 41 1.89 29.28 25.44
C ALA A 41 2.68 28.15 24.78
N VAL A 42 4.02 28.20 24.80
CA VAL A 42 4.89 27.10 24.31
C VAL A 42 4.67 25.82 25.11
N ILE A 43 4.67 25.91 26.44
CA ILE A 43 4.47 24.73 27.29
C ILE A 43 3.06 24.16 27.11
N LEU A 44 2.04 25.01 27.07
CA LEU A 44 0.65 24.60 26.79
C LEU A 44 0.55 23.84 25.46
N ASP A 45 1.13 24.39 24.39
CA ASP A 45 1.09 23.80 23.06
C ASP A 45 1.75 22.42 23.03
N LEU A 46 2.97 22.30 23.59
CA LEU A 46 3.70 21.05 23.67
C LEU A 46 2.94 19.98 24.46
N VAL A 47 2.37 20.33 25.62
CA VAL A 47 1.56 19.40 26.43
C VAL A 47 0.30 18.97 25.67
N SER A 48 -0.42 19.89 25.04
CA SER A 48 -1.63 19.58 24.28
C SER A 48 -1.35 18.65 23.08
N LYS A 49 -0.19 18.82 22.44
CA LYS A 49 0.27 17.97 21.34
C LYS A 49 0.72 16.60 21.83
N LEU A 50 1.38 16.51 22.99
CA LEU A 50 1.67 15.24 23.64
C LEU A 50 0.38 14.50 24.03
N GLN A 51 -0.63 15.19 24.53
CA GLN A 51 -1.93 14.59 24.86
C GLN A 51 -2.58 14.01 23.60
N GLU A 52 -2.56 14.74 22.50
CA GLU A 52 -3.05 14.22 21.22
C GLU A 52 -2.27 12.98 20.76
N LEU A 53 -0.93 13.02 20.83
CA LEU A 53 -0.07 11.86 20.56
C LEU A 53 -0.43 10.65 21.43
N ALA A 54 -0.64 10.86 22.73
CA ALA A 54 -0.96 9.80 23.68
C ALA A 54 -2.38 9.24 23.52
N GLU A 55 -3.38 10.08 23.25
CA GLU A 55 -4.80 9.71 23.25
C GLU A 55 -5.31 9.30 21.87
N VAL A 56 -4.99 10.10 20.84
CA VAL A 56 -5.47 9.86 19.47
C VAL A 56 -4.57 8.86 18.76
N TYR A 57 -3.25 9.07 18.84
CA TYR A 57 -2.27 8.23 18.16
C TYR A 57 -1.75 7.07 19.02
N GLN A 58 -2.16 7.01 20.29
CA GLN A 58 -1.78 5.96 21.25
C GLN A 58 -0.26 5.82 21.42
N ASP A 59 0.48 6.92 21.26
CA ASP A 59 1.94 6.94 21.34
C ASP A 59 2.44 6.64 22.76
N GLY A 60 3.23 5.58 22.90
CA GLY A 60 3.75 5.11 24.18
C GLY A 60 4.75 6.08 24.82
N SER A 61 5.62 6.70 24.01
CA SER A 61 6.58 7.68 24.49
C SER A 61 5.88 8.94 24.99
N ALA A 62 4.86 9.44 24.29
CA ALA A 62 4.05 10.56 24.74
C ALA A 62 3.32 10.26 26.05
N LYS A 63 2.76 9.05 26.20
CA LYS A 63 2.16 8.58 27.47
C LYS A 63 3.18 8.58 28.60
N GLU A 64 4.37 8.02 28.37
CA GLU A 64 5.43 7.96 29.38
C GLU A 64 5.87 9.36 29.83
N ILE A 65 6.07 10.29 28.88
CA ILE A 65 6.44 11.68 29.17
C ILE A 65 5.34 12.37 29.98
N LEU A 66 4.07 12.24 29.58
CA LEU A 66 2.94 12.82 30.30
C LEU A 66 2.79 12.25 31.71
N GLU A 67 2.97 10.94 31.89
CA GLU A 67 2.93 10.30 33.21
C GLU A 67 4.06 10.80 34.12
N LYS A 68 5.29 10.89 33.60
CA LYS A 68 6.45 11.42 34.35
C LYS A 68 6.23 12.88 34.74
N ALA A 69 5.78 13.70 33.79
CA ALA A 69 5.47 15.11 34.03
C ALA A 69 4.35 15.25 35.09
N SER A 70 3.27 14.47 34.98
CA SER A 70 2.16 14.49 35.94
C SER A 70 2.58 14.03 37.34
N LYS A 71 3.40 12.97 37.45
CA LYS A 71 3.95 12.49 38.73
C LYS A 71 4.80 13.58 39.39
N THR A 72 5.69 14.20 38.63
CA THR A 72 6.59 15.28 39.13
C THR A 72 5.80 16.51 39.57
N GLN A 73 4.79 16.92 38.80
CA GLN A 73 3.92 18.04 39.13
C GLN A 73 3.06 17.75 40.38
N LYS A 74 2.56 16.51 40.55
CA LYS A 74 1.81 16.12 41.75
C LYS A 74 2.67 16.10 43.01
N SER A 75 3.94 15.68 42.91
CA SER A 75 4.87 15.71 44.04
C SER A 75 5.36 17.11 44.39
N SER A 76 5.52 17.99 43.40
CA SER A 76 6.05 19.35 43.56
C SER A 76 5.34 20.36 42.63
N PRO A 77 4.12 20.83 42.98
CA PRO A 77 3.28 21.63 42.07
C PRO A 77 3.87 22.97 41.63
N TYR A 78 4.76 23.54 42.44
CA TYR A 78 5.36 24.86 42.23
C TYR A 78 6.83 24.80 41.79
N ASP A 79 7.39 23.61 41.60
CA ASP A 79 8.79 23.46 41.18
C ASP A 79 8.92 23.64 39.67
N PRO A 80 9.60 24.68 39.16
CA PRO A 80 9.82 24.86 37.72
C PRO A 80 10.68 23.75 37.09
N GLY A 81 11.27 22.86 37.89
CA GLY A 81 12.08 21.72 37.43
C GLY A 81 11.34 20.76 36.49
N TRP A 82 10.02 20.57 36.65
CA TRP A 82 9.25 19.66 35.79
C TRP A 82 9.21 20.14 34.32
N GLU A 83 9.16 21.46 34.09
CA GLU A 83 9.18 22.02 32.73
C GLU A 83 10.51 21.70 32.02
N LYS A 84 11.62 21.68 32.77
CA LYS A 84 12.93 21.31 32.23
C LYS A 84 12.95 19.84 31.82
N SER A 85 12.50 18.94 32.70
CA SER A 85 12.42 17.50 32.40
C SER A 85 11.54 17.24 31.18
N LEU A 86 10.37 17.89 31.12
CA LEU A 86 9.45 17.79 29.99
C LEU A 86 10.15 18.15 28.67
N LEU A 87 10.83 19.30 28.62
CA LEU A 87 11.53 19.73 27.40
C LEU A 87 12.68 18.77 27.03
N ASP A 88 13.46 18.30 28.00
CA ASP A 88 14.56 17.37 27.74
C ASP A 88 14.04 16.02 27.22
N GLU A 89 12.93 15.51 27.77
CA GLU A 89 12.28 14.28 27.32
C GLU A 89 11.64 14.44 25.94
N ILE A 90 10.90 15.53 25.69
CA ILE A 90 10.33 15.81 24.36
C ILE A 90 11.44 15.85 23.30
N LYS A 91 12.57 16.48 23.60
CA LYS A 91 13.72 16.61 22.69
C LYS A 91 14.38 15.27 22.35
N THR A 92 14.32 14.31 23.28
CA THR A 92 15.03 13.02 23.15
C THR A 92 14.15 11.88 22.70
N MET A 93 12.86 11.91 23.06
CA MET A 93 11.90 10.81 22.87
C MET A 93 10.86 11.11 21.78
N THR A 94 10.78 12.33 21.25
CA THR A 94 9.77 12.72 20.25
C THR A 94 10.35 13.60 19.14
N GLU A 95 9.61 13.71 18.03
CA GLU A 95 9.93 14.61 16.92
C GLU A 95 9.26 16.00 17.03
N LEU A 96 8.65 16.32 18.18
CA LEU A 96 7.97 17.62 18.39
C LEU A 96 8.96 18.80 18.40
N MET A 97 10.22 18.57 18.77
CA MET A 97 11.30 19.58 18.76
C MET A 97 12.42 19.21 17.80
N SER A 98 12.07 18.88 16.55
CA SER A 98 13.04 18.38 15.55
C SER A 98 13.98 19.47 14.98
N SER A 99 13.57 20.74 15.00
CA SER A 99 14.34 21.85 14.41
C SER A 99 15.35 22.43 15.41
N LYS A 100 16.63 22.53 14.99
CA LYS A 100 17.66 23.23 15.77
C LYS A 100 17.28 24.67 16.09
N LEU A 101 16.56 25.33 15.18
CA LEU A 101 16.08 26.70 15.36
C LEU A 101 15.04 26.78 16.47
N LEU A 102 14.09 25.83 16.52
CA LEU A 102 13.08 25.76 17.58
C LEU A 102 13.73 25.54 18.95
N ILE A 103 14.66 24.57 19.05
CA ILE A 103 15.37 24.25 20.29
C ILE A 103 16.10 25.51 20.81
N ALA A 104 16.90 26.16 19.96
CA ALA A 104 17.60 27.38 20.33
C ALA A 104 16.65 28.51 20.71
N GLY A 105 15.51 28.63 20.02
CA GLY A 105 14.46 29.60 20.32
C GLY A 105 13.83 29.37 21.70
N ILE A 106 13.50 28.13 22.06
CA ILE A 106 12.92 27.78 23.36
C ILE A 106 13.94 28.00 24.49
N GLU A 107 15.21 27.62 24.27
CA GLU A 107 16.30 27.86 25.24
C GLU A 107 16.50 29.37 25.47
N THR A 108 16.49 30.16 24.40
CA THR A 108 16.57 31.63 24.47
C THR A 108 15.37 32.21 25.23
N LEU A 109 14.16 31.77 24.89
CA LEU A 109 12.92 32.21 25.53
C LEU A 109 12.93 31.91 27.03
N LYS A 110 13.36 30.71 27.43
CA LYS A 110 13.49 30.31 28.83
C LYS A 110 14.51 31.18 29.58
N ASN A 111 15.67 31.43 28.98
CA ASN A 111 16.69 32.28 29.58
C ASN A 111 16.17 33.71 29.78
N LEU A 112 15.53 34.29 28.75
CA LEU A 112 14.91 35.61 28.84
C LEU A 112 13.81 35.67 29.90
N ARG A 113 12.96 34.64 30.01
CA ARG A 113 11.93 34.53 31.06
C ARG A 113 12.55 34.61 32.45
N ASN A 114 13.63 33.86 32.68
CA ASN A 114 14.30 33.81 33.98
C ASN A 114 14.86 35.18 34.38
N ILE A 115 15.64 35.83 33.49
CA ILE A 115 16.24 37.14 33.78
C ILE A 115 15.23 38.30 33.77
N SER A 116 14.08 38.13 33.10
CA SER A 116 13.00 39.11 33.09
C SER A 116 12.09 39.02 34.31
N SER A 117 12.07 37.87 35.00
CA SER A 117 11.18 37.60 36.14
C SER A 117 11.88 37.68 37.49
N HIS A 118 13.20 37.49 37.53
CA HIS A 118 13.99 37.53 38.76
C HIS A 118 15.11 38.57 38.66
N PRO A 119 15.29 39.46 39.66
CA PRO A 119 16.33 40.47 39.64
C PRO A 119 17.72 39.82 39.74
N SER A 120 18.70 40.39 39.03
CA SER A 120 20.09 39.93 39.14
C SER A 120 20.62 40.20 40.56
N MET A 121 21.07 39.16 41.24
CA MET A 121 21.73 39.26 42.55
C MET A 121 23.19 39.73 42.44
N LEU A 122 23.72 39.84 41.21
CA LEU A 122 25.10 40.22 40.91
C LEU A 122 25.26 41.72 40.62
N GLU A 123 24.17 42.43 40.34
CA GLU A 123 24.20 43.87 40.05
C GLU A 123 23.99 44.71 41.31
N SER A 124 24.68 45.84 41.41
CA SER A 124 24.59 46.78 42.53
C SER A 124 23.22 47.46 42.68
N ARG A 125 22.34 47.28 41.69
CA ARG A 125 20.92 47.66 41.73
C ARG A 125 20.08 46.48 41.26
N ALA A 126 19.00 46.18 41.99
CA ALA A 126 18.03 45.16 41.59
C ALA A 126 17.19 45.65 40.39
N VAL A 127 17.70 45.45 39.18
CA VAL A 127 17.00 45.77 37.93
C VAL A 127 16.60 44.46 37.24
N LEU A 128 15.39 44.43 36.69
CA LEU A 128 14.91 43.33 35.87
C LEU A 128 15.28 43.61 34.42
N TYR A 129 15.83 42.61 33.74
CA TYR A 129 16.14 42.74 32.32
C TYR A 129 14.84 42.96 31.54
N THR A 130 14.87 43.91 30.61
CA THR A 130 13.74 44.19 29.70
C THR A 130 14.20 43.91 28.27
N PRO A 131 13.71 42.83 27.63
CA PRO A 131 14.03 42.53 26.25
C PRO A 131 13.46 43.61 25.33
N ASN A 132 14.15 43.83 24.21
CA ASN A 132 13.71 44.81 23.23
C ASN A 132 12.61 44.26 22.31
N LYS A 133 11.87 45.15 21.65
CA LYS A 133 10.72 44.80 20.82
C LYS A 133 11.03 43.83 19.67
N TYR A 134 12.26 43.84 19.15
CA TYR A 134 12.66 43.02 18.02
C TYR A 134 13.04 41.60 18.46
N GLU A 135 13.69 41.47 19.62
CA GLU A 135 13.97 40.16 20.24
C GLU A 135 12.66 39.41 20.50
N VAL A 136 11.69 40.08 21.12
CA VAL A 136 10.39 39.48 21.41
C VAL A 136 9.63 39.14 20.12
N ALA A 137 9.63 40.03 19.12
CA ALA A 137 9.01 39.74 17.81
C ALA A 137 9.65 38.54 17.11
N GLY A 138 10.98 38.44 17.15
CA GLY A 138 11.71 37.32 16.57
C GLY A 138 11.34 36.00 17.23
N LEU A 139 11.26 35.97 18.56
CA LEU A 139 10.83 34.77 19.30
C LEU A 139 9.38 34.40 19.01
N ILE A 140 8.46 35.37 18.96
CA ILE A 140 7.07 35.11 18.55
C ILE A 140 7.05 34.50 17.14
N GLY A 141 7.78 35.09 16.20
CA GLY A 141 7.89 34.60 14.82
C GLY A 141 8.38 33.16 14.75
N THR A 142 9.50 32.86 15.42
CA THR A 142 10.07 31.51 15.48
C THR A 142 9.10 30.51 16.09
N MET A 143 8.47 30.82 17.22
CA MET A 143 7.52 29.88 17.84
C MET A 143 6.27 29.69 16.98
N MET A 144 5.80 30.74 16.30
CA MET A 144 4.67 30.64 15.38
C MET A 144 4.96 29.68 14.22
N THR A 145 6.10 29.84 13.55
CA THR A 145 6.41 29.06 12.34
C THR A 145 6.93 27.65 12.64
N GLU A 146 7.75 27.51 13.69
CA GLU A 146 8.42 26.24 13.98
C GLU A 146 7.65 25.35 14.95
N LEU A 147 6.67 25.90 15.68
CA LEU A 147 5.91 25.14 16.68
C LEU A 147 4.39 25.29 16.47
N PHE A 148 3.83 26.47 16.69
CA PHE A 148 2.37 26.63 16.85
C PHE A 148 1.56 26.32 15.60
N GLN A 149 2.10 26.57 14.40
CA GLN A 149 1.42 26.25 13.14
C GLN A 149 1.56 24.78 12.72
N LEU A 150 2.47 24.03 13.34
CA LEU A 150 2.76 22.66 12.95
C LEU A 150 1.92 21.66 13.76
N PRO A 151 1.37 20.61 13.12
CA PRO A 151 0.75 19.50 13.84
C PRO A 151 1.83 18.67 14.57
N PRO A 152 1.45 17.88 15.59
CA PRO A 152 2.35 16.89 16.16
C PRO A 152 2.83 15.92 15.07
N ARG A 153 4.16 15.76 14.95
CA ARG A 153 4.74 14.79 14.03
C ARG A 153 4.69 13.41 14.66
N ILE A 154 4.21 12.44 13.89
CA ILE A 154 4.05 11.07 14.31
C ILE A 154 5.42 10.41 14.45
N THR A 155 5.64 9.82 15.61
CA THR A 155 6.72 8.91 15.94
C THR A 155 6.44 7.51 15.36
N GLY A 156 7.48 6.67 15.20
CA GLY A 156 7.39 5.33 14.55
C GLY A 156 6.26 4.42 15.05
N ASN A 157 5.75 4.63 16.26
CA ASN A 157 4.70 3.85 16.93
C ASN A 157 3.36 3.74 16.15
N VAL A 158 3.01 4.70 15.28
CA VAL A 158 1.76 4.59 14.48
C VAL A 158 1.88 3.52 13.41
N ILE A 159 3.09 3.34 12.84
CA ILE A 159 3.34 2.28 11.88
C ILE A 159 3.23 0.94 12.58
N ASP A 160 3.89 0.81 13.73
CA ASP A 160 3.86 -0.41 14.54
C ASP A 160 2.43 -0.77 14.94
N LYS A 161 1.64 0.22 15.39
CA LYS A 161 0.23 0.02 15.71
C LYS A 161 -0.59 -0.38 14.49
N LEU A 162 -0.36 0.25 13.33
CA LEU A 162 -1.06 -0.12 12.10
C LEU A 162 -0.72 -1.56 11.68
N THR A 163 0.55 -1.95 11.73
CA THR A 163 0.96 -3.32 11.40
C THR A 163 0.41 -4.33 12.41
N ASP A 164 0.35 -3.98 13.69
CA ASP A 164 -0.27 -4.79 14.75
C ASP A 164 -1.78 -4.99 14.49
N ASP A 165 -2.50 -3.91 14.19
CA ASP A 165 -3.94 -3.97 13.88
C ASP A 165 -4.20 -4.77 12.58
N LEU A 166 -3.39 -4.57 11.53
CA LEU A 166 -3.48 -5.36 10.30
C LEU A 166 -3.21 -6.84 10.53
N SER A 167 -2.22 -7.18 11.37
CA SER A 167 -1.88 -8.55 11.76
C SER A 167 -3.03 -9.18 12.57
N GLY A 168 -3.58 -8.45 13.55
CA GLY A 168 -4.64 -8.92 14.44
C GLY A 168 -5.95 -9.24 13.72
N TYR A 169 -6.35 -8.42 12.75
CA TYR A 169 -7.60 -8.59 11.99
C TYR A 169 -7.40 -9.19 10.59
N LYS A 170 -6.20 -9.70 10.29
CA LYS A 170 -5.79 -10.18 8.96
C LYS A 170 -6.83 -11.05 8.25
N LYS A 171 -7.36 -12.08 8.92
CA LYS A 171 -8.34 -13.00 8.30
C LYS A 171 -9.63 -12.30 7.90
N GLU A 172 -10.14 -11.40 8.74
CA GLU A 172 -11.36 -10.65 8.45
C GLU A 172 -11.14 -9.67 7.29
N PHE A 173 -10.04 -8.93 7.33
CA PHE A 173 -9.70 -7.96 6.30
C PHE A 173 -9.48 -8.59 4.92
N LEU A 174 -8.83 -9.75 4.86
CA LEU A 174 -8.63 -10.47 3.59
C LEU A 174 -9.94 -11.05 3.04
N MET A 175 -10.89 -11.45 3.89
CA MET A 175 -12.20 -11.93 3.45
C MET A 175 -13.14 -10.79 3.02
N LYS A 176 -13.00 -9.59 3.61
CA LYS A 176 -13.88 -8.45 3.39
C LYS A 176 -13.06 -7.18 3.10
N PRO A 177 -12.64 -6.95 1.84
CA PRO A 177 -11.84 -5.78 1.46
C PRO A 177 -12.50 -4.44 1.83
N ALA A 178 -13.83 -4.35 1.76
CA ALA A 178 -14.57 -3.14 2.16
C ALA A 178 -14.41 -2.78 3.65
N THR A 179 -14.28 -3.79 4.52
CA THR A 179 -14.02 -3.60 5.95
C THR A 179 -12.62 -3.04 6.17
N LEU A 180 -11.61 -3.56 5.47
CA LEU A 180 -10.25 -3.02 5.53
C LEU A 180 -10.20 -1.55 5.13
N LYS A 181 -10.85 -1.21 4.00
CA LYS A 181 -10.91 0.16 3.48
C LYS A 181 -11.51 1.13 4.50
N SER A 182 -12.68 0.82 5.04
CA SER A 182 -13.33 1.68 6.05
C SER A 182 -12.49 1.80 7.33
N PHE A 183 -11.93 0.69 7.81
CA PHE A 183 -11.05 0.68 8.98
C PHE A 183 -9.82 1.59 8.79
N LEU A 184 -9.08 1.43 7.70
CA LEU A 184 -7.88 2.21 7.41
C LEU A 184 -8.20 3.70 7.30
N ARG A 185 -9.30 4.02 6.62
CA ARG A 185 -9.76 5.39 6.41
C ARG A 185 -10.12 6.09 7.72
N ASP A 186 -10.91 5.43 8.57
CA ASP A 186 -11.47 6.04 9.78
C ASP A 186 -10.47 6.10 10.95
N ASN A 187 -9.55 5.14 11.01
CA ASN A 187 -8.58 5.02 12.11
C ASN A 187 -7.22 5.64 11.78
N TYR A 188 -6.85 5.72 10.51
CA TYR A 188 -5.54 6.22 10.09
C TYR A 188 -5.66 7.34 9.06
N PHE A 189 -6.13 7.06 7.84
CA PHE A 189 -5.87 7.98 6.72
C PHE A 189 -6.40 9.40 6.92
N HIS A 190 -7.60 9.59 7.47
CA HIS A 190 -8.14 10.93 7.77
C HIS A 190 -7.43 11.67 8.89
N ARG A 191 -6.69 10.96 9.73
CA ARG A 191 -5.96 11.51 10.88
C ARG A 191 -4.51 11.85 10.53
N LEU A 192 -4.04 11.40 9.38
CA LEU A 192 -2.68 11.60 8.89
C LEU A 192 -2.65 12.72 7.85
N ASN A 193 -1.65 13.58 7.93
CA ASN A 193 -1.38 14.54 6.86
C ASN A 193 -0.65 13.86 5.68
N LYS A 194 -0.59 14.56 4.54
CA LYS A 194 0.03 14.07 3.30
C LYS A 194 1.45 13.49 3.52
N THR A 195 2.32 14.22 4.20
CA THR A 195 3.71 13.76 4.44
C THR A 195 3.77 12.50 5.30
N GLN A 196 2.84 12.34 6.24
CA GLN A 196 2.73 11.13 7.06
C GLN A 196 2.22 9.94 6.26
N LEU A 197 1.25 10.15 5.36
CA LEU A 197 0.76 9.11 4.44
C LEU A 197 1.84 8.65 3.47
N GLU A 198 2.62 9.58 2.92
CA GLU A 198 3.79 9.26 2.08
C GLU A 198 4.83 8.42 2.85
N PHE A 199 5.10 8.78 4.10
CA PHE A 199 6.00 8.02 4.97
C PHE A 199 5.46 6.62 5.28
N LEU A 200 4.16 6.50 5.58
CA LEU A 200 3.49 5.22 5.80
C LEU A 200 3.58 4.34 4.54
N GLY A 201 3.29 4.90 3.36
CA GLY A 201 3.42 4.20 2.09
C GLY A 201 4.83 3.63 1.86
N LYS A 202 5.88 4.42 2.12
CA LYS A 202 7.28 3.94 2.01
C LYS A 202 7.59 2.79 2.98
N ASN A 203 7.04 2.80 4.18
CA ASN A 203 7.28 1.73 5.15
C ASN A 203 6.51 0.45 4.82
N LEU A 204 5.23 0.57 4.44
CA LEU A 204 4.46 -0.57 3.91
C LEU A 204 5.18 -1.20 2.70
N PHE A 205 5.66 -0.38 1.75
CA PHE A 205 6.44 -0.87 0.62
C PHE A 205 7.69 -1.65 1.06
N LYS A 206 8.42 -1.17 2.08
CA LYS A 206 9.57 -1.90 2.63
C LYS A 206 9.15 -3.23 3.25
N PHE A 207 8.07 -3.27 4.04
CA PHE A 207 7.57 -4.50 4.65
C PHE A 207 7.18 -5.53 3.58
N ILE A 208 6.70 -5.08 2.43
CA ILE A 208 6.29 -5.96 1.34
C ILE A 208 7.50 -6.46 0.54
N PHE A 209 8.34 -5.55 0.04
CA PHE A 209 9.31 -5.86 -1.01
C PHE A 209 10.79 -5.77 -0.61
N VAL A 210 11.12 -5.35 0.62
CA VAL A 210 12.51 -5.14 1.06
C VAL A 210 12.85 -5.97 2.29
N ASN A 211 11.97 -5.97 3.29
CA ASN A 211 12.20 -6.62 4.57
C ASN A 211 11.99 -8.14 4.48
N ARG A 212 12.63 -8.86 5.41
CA ARG A 212 12.69 -10.34 5.45
C ARG A 212 12.53 -10.94 6.84
N ASP A 213 12.25 -10.11 7.84
CA ASP A 213 11.86 -10.58 9.15
C ASP A 213 10.56 -11.40 9.07
N LYS A 214 10.37 -12.23 10.10
CA LYS A 214 9.25 -13.18 10.18
C LYS A 214 7.90 -12.47 10.04
N GLU A 215 7.77 -11.31 10.67
CA GLU A 215 6.53 -10.54 10.70
C GLU A 215 6.18 -9.97 9.32
N SER A 216 7.16 -9.38 8.62
CA SER A 216 7.02 -8.89 7.25
C SER A 216 6.61 -10.01 6.29
N LYS A 217 7.21 -11.20 6.42
CA LYS A 217 6.85 -12.37 5.60
C LYS A 217 5.44 -12.86 5.88
N GLU A 218 5.05 -12.96 7.15
CA GLU A 218 3.72 -13.42 7.56
C GLU A 218 2.62 -12.44 7.15
N ASN A 219 2.89 -11.12 7.16
CA ASN A 219 1.88 -10.09 6.92
C ASN A 219 1.95 -9.43 5.55
N ARG A 220 2.74 -9.98 4.62
CA ARG A 220 3.01 -9.36 3.31
C ARG A 220 1.75 -9.01 2.52
N GLU A 221 0.80 -9.94 2.45
CA GLU A 221 -0.44 -9.77 1.68
C GLU A 221 -1.34 -8.68 2.26
N ILE A 222 -1.53 -8.66 3.59
CA ILE A 222 -2.39 -7.65 4.22
C ILE A 222 -1.72 -6.26 4.15
N ASN A 223 -0.40 -6.20 4.29
CA ASN A 223 0.37 -4.97 4.09
C ASN A 223 0.25 -4.45 2.66
N TYR A 224 0.24 -5.33 1.65
CA TYR A 224 0.00 -4.95 0.26
C TYR A 224 -1.39 -4.35 0.07
N ARG A 225 -2.44 -5.01 0.59
CA ARG A 225 -3.82 -4.49 0.50
C ARG A 225 -3.96 -3.12 1.19
N ALA A 226 -3.26 -2.91 2.30
CA ALA A 226 -3.23 -1.61 2.97
C ALA A 226 -2.47 -0.54 2.16
N LEU A 227 -1.36 -0.90 1.51
CA LEU A 227 -0.62 0.00 0.63
C LEU A 227 -1.44 0.41 -0.59
N ASP A 228 -2.10 -0.54 -1.23
CA ASP A 228 -3.00 -0.31 -2.38
C ASP A 228 -4.11 0.68 -2.01
N GLU A 229 -4.81 0.47 -0.90
CA GLU A 229 -5.85 1.41 -0.43
C GLU A 229 -5.26 2.80 -0.07
N LEU A 230 -4.06 2.84 0.50
CA LEU A 230 -3.37 4.09 0.79
C LEU A 230 -3.03 4.88 -0.48
N MET A 231 -2.58 4.21 -1.54
CA MET A 231 -2.24 4.86 -2.81
C MET A 231 -3.49 5.36 -3.55
N LYS A 232 -4.63 4.69 -3.37
CA LYS A 232 -5.94 5.14 -3.88
C LYS A 232 -6.40 6.43 -3.20
N GLU A 233 -6.21 6.55 -1.88
CA GLU A 233 -6.56 7.76 -1.11
C GLU A 233 -5.49 8.86 -1.24
N CYS A 234 -4.21 8.50 -1.38
CA CYS A 234 -3.09 9.43 -1.49
C CYS A 234 -2.14 9.03 -2.64
N PRO A 235 -2.42 9.46 -3.89
CA PRO A 235 -1.59 9.16 -5.05
C PRO A 235 -0.13 9.64 -4.94
N ASP A 236 0.13 10.67 -4.12
CA ASP A 236 1.48 11.17 -3.87
C ASP A 236 2.39 10.13 -3.17
N ALA A 237 1.81 9.19 -2.42
CA ALA A 237 2.56 8.10 -1.82
C ALA A 237 3.22 7.21 -2.88
N TYR A 238 2.51 6.91 -3.97
CA TYR A 238 3.08 6.21 -5.13
C TYR A 238 4.25 7.00 -5.73
N VAL A 239 4.07 8.31 -5.99
CA VAL A 239 5.12 9.17 -6.56
C VAL A 239 6.38 9.16 -5.67
N GLN A 240 6.19 9.22 -4.36
CA GLN A 240 7.29 9.16 -3.40
C GLN A 240 8.02 7.82 -3.40
N ILE A 241 7.31 6.71 -3.51
CA ILE A 241 7.90 5.36 -3.64
C ILE A 241 8.67 5.26 -4.96
N SER A 242 8.04 5.68 -6.06
CA SER A 242 8.57 5.59 -7.42
C SER A 242 9.86 6.41 -7.60
N GLN A 243 9.99 7.54 -6.90
CA GLN A 243 11.18 8.38 -6.91
C GLN A 243 12.31 7.89 -5.97
N SER A 244 12.02 6.95 -5.05
CA SER A 244 12.96 6.48 -4.04
C SER A 244 13.89 5.39 -4.58
N ARG A 245 14.98 5.79 -5.26
CA ARG A 245 15.96 4.86 -5.84
C ARG A 245 16.54 3.88 -4.83
N ASP A 246 16.71 4.29 -3.58
CA ASP A 246 17.24 3.44 -2.51
C ASP A 246 16.31 2.24 -2.23
N LEU A 247 15.00 2.45 -2.22
CA LEU A 247 14.02 1.37 -2.01
C LEU A 247 14.05 0.37 -3.16
N VAL A 248 14.02 0.90 -4.37
CA VAL A 248 13.93 0.12 -5.60
C VAL A 248 15.22 -0.68 -5.86
N SER A 249 16.38 -0.16 -5.45
CA SER A 249 17.65 -0.92 -5.51
C SER A 249 17.75 -2.07 -4.51
N ARG A 250 16.92 -2.05 -3.46
CA ARG A 250 16.94 -3.01 -2.34
C ARG A 250 15.79 -4.00 -2.41
N LEU A 251 15.10 -4.08 -3.54
CA LEU A 251 14.07 -5.08 -3.74
C LEU A 251 14.64 -6.46 -3.41
N ASP A 252 13.84 -7.24 -2.74
CA ASP A 252 14.06 -8.65 -2.59
C ASP A 252 12.69 -9.26 -2.89
N LEU A 253 12.64 -10.11 -3.93
CA LEU A 253 11.39 -10.67 -4.45
C LEU A 253 11.30 -12.18 -4.22
N LYS A 254 12.41 -12.82 -3.86
CA LYS A 254 12.43 -14.26 -3.61
C LYS A 254 11.98 -14.54 -2.18
N ASP A 255 11.08 -15.48 -2.03
CA ASP A 255 10.80 -16.09 -0.74
C ASP A 255 11.06 -17.60 -0.79
N GLU A 256 11.55 -18.13 0.31
CA GLU A 256 11.82 -19.56 0.45
C GLU A 256 10.49 -20.33 0.46
N GLY A 257 10.13 -20.93 -0.68
CA GLY A 257 9.00 -21.86 -0.79
C GLY A 257 7.64 -21.25 -1.15
N ASN A 258 7.55 -19.94 -1.48
CA ASN A 258 6.32 -19.32 -1.98
C ASN A 258 6.64 -18.09 -2.84
N ASP A 259 6.12 -17.99 -4.07
CA ASP A 259 6.38 -16.84 -4.95
C ASP A 259 5.51 -15.61 -4.61
N ILE A 260 5.17 -15.39 -3.34
CA ILE A 260 4.28 -14.31 -2.92
C ILE A 260 4.86 -12.92 -3.20
N GLY A 261 6.15 -12.71 -2.97
CA GLY A 261 6.80 -11.44 -3.32
C GLY A 261 6.75 -11.13 -4.81
N LEU A 262 6.97 -12.15 -5.65
CA LEU A 262 6.88 -12.04 -7.12
C LEU A 262 5.43 -11.75 -7.58
N ARG A 263 4.46 -12.48 -7.05
CA ARG A 263 3.04 -12.25 -7.37
C ARG A 263 2.56 -10.85 -6.98
N LEU A 264 2.96 -10.35 -5.81
CA LEU A 264 2.54 -9.03 -5.35
C LEU A 264 3.23 -7.89 -6.13
N ILE A 265 4.47 -8.07 -6.59
CA ILE A 265 5.11 -7.05 -7.43
C ILE A 265 4.54 -7.05 -8.85
N GLU A 266 4.08 -8.20 -9.34
CA GLU A 266 3.33 -8.30 -10.59
C GLU A 266 2.01 -7.54 -10.49
N GLU A 267 1.21 -7.81 -9.45
CA GLU A 267 -0.03 -7.09 -9.17
C GLU A 267 0.23 -5.58 -9.08
N PHE A 268 1.30 -5.17 -8.38
CA PHE A 268 1.71 -3.77 -8.29
C PHE A 268 2.02 -3.14 -9.65
N CYS A 269 2.72 -3.86 -10.53
CA CYS A 269 3.08 -3.37 -11.86
C CYS A 269 1.88 -3.38 -12.82
N GLN A 270 0.90 -4.28 -12.63
CA GLN A 270 -0.37 -4.24 -13.38
C GLN A 270 -1.16 -2.98 -13.04
N GLU A 271 -1.27 -2.66 -11.75
CA GLU A 271 -1.96 -1.45 -11.26
C GLU A 271 -1.18 -0.17 -11.58
N HIS A 272 0.15 -0.25 -11.62
CA HIS A 272 1.05 0.87 -11.88
C HIS A 272 2.13 0.56 -12.92
N PRO A 273 1.78 0.46 -14.23
CA PRO A 273 2.71 0.04 -15.30
C PRO A 273 3.98 0.89 -15.40
N GLY A 274 3.91 2.19 -15.06
CA GLY A 274 5.05 3.09 -15.06
C GLY A 274 6.17 2.66 -14.10
N PHE A 275 5.85 1.90 -13.04
CA PHE A 275 6.82 1.41 -12.07
C PHE A 275 7.82 0.42 -12.69
N TRP A 276 7.43 -0.32 -13.73
CA TRP A 276 8.30 -1.28 -14.42
C TRP A 276 9.63 -0.67 -14.86
N THR A 277 9.58 0.55 -15.38
CA THR A 277 10.77 1.28 -15.87
C THR A 277 11.76 1.67 -14.77
N MET A 278 11.31 1.64 -13.50
CA MET A 278 12.11 2.00 -12.34
C MET A 278 12.80 0.78 -11.72
N ILE A 279 12.26 -0.41 -11.95
CA ILE A 279 12.80 -1.67 -11.41
C ILE A 279 14.18 -1.96 -12.05
N PRO A 280 15.22 -2.26 -11.25
CA PRO A 280 16.53 -2.63 -11.76
C PRO A 280 16.46 -3.91 -12.60
N ARG A 281 17.28 -3.99 -13.64
CA ARG A 281 17.30 -5.11 -14.60
C ARG A 281 17.38 -6.50 -13.94
N VAL A 282 18.13 -6.62 -12.85
CA VAL A 282 18.28 -7.88 -12.09
C VAL A 282 16.93 -8.38 -11.52
N PHE A 283 16.06 -7.46 -11.11
CA PHE A 283 14.73 -7.80 -10.60
C PHE A 283 13.70 -7.91 -11.73
N GLN A 284 13.84 -7.11 -12.79
CA GLN A 284 13.05 -7.30 -14.01
C GLN A 284 13.22 -8.71 -14.58
N GLU A 285 14.46 -9.24 -14.65
CA GLU A 285 14.72 -10.60 -15.12
C GLU A 285 14.05 -11.67 -14.22
N GLN A 286 13.95 -11.43 -12.90
CA GLN A 286 13.22 -12.33 -12.00
C GLN A 286 11.71 -12.30 -12.27
N ILE A 287 11.15 -11.11 -12.45
CA ILE A 287 9.73 -10.94 -12.78
C ILE A 287 9.44 -11.56 -14.14
N ILE A 288 10.25 -11.31 -15.17
CA ILE A 288 10.13 -11.93 -16.50
C ILE A 288 10.09 -13.45 -16.38
N ASN A 289 11.01 -14.05 -15.63
CA ASN A 289 11.03 -15.51 -15.48
C ASN A 289 9.76 -16.04 -14.79
N HIS A 290 9.21 -15.28 -13.82
CA HIS A 290 7.97 -15.67 -13.13
C HIS A 290 6.72 -15.43 -13.99
N VAL A 291 6.62 -14.29 -14.69
CA VAL A 291 5.56 -13.99 -15.66
C VAL A 291 5.53 -15.04 -16.78
N SER A 292 6.69 -15.38 -17.33
CA SER A 292 6.81 -16.34 -18.42
C SER A 292 6.65 -17.81 -17.97
N SER A 293 6.51 -18.08 -16.67
CA SER A 293 6.24 -19.44 -16.17
C SER A 293 4.83 -19.93 -16.52
N ASN A 294 3.90 -19.03 -16.81
CA ASN A 294 2.50 -19.36 -17.01
C ASN A 294 1.85 -18.42 -18.04
N ILE A 295 1.09 -19.00 -18.98
CA ILE A 295 0.42 -18.23 -20.04
C ILE A 295 -0.53 -17.16 -19.51
N CYS A 296 -1.27 -17.42 -18.42
CA CYS A 296 -2.21 -16.45 -17.85
C CYS A 296 -1.48 -15.22 -17.31
N ARG A 297 -0.39 -15.43 -16.57
CA ARG A 297 0.45 -14.33 -16.09
C ARG A 297 1.07 -13.57 -17.25
N TRP A 298 1.58 -14.28 -18.25
CA TRP A 298 2.10 -13.62 -19.44
C TRP A 298 1.02 -12.82 -20.18
N LEU A 299 -0.22 -13.27 -20.27
CA LEU A 299 -1.28 -12.46 -20.88
C LEU A 299 -1.61 -11.20 -20.07
N LEU A 300 -1.63 -11.30 -18.74
CA LEU A 300 -2.03 -10.21 -17.84
C LEU A 300 -0.96 -9.13 -17.64
N ASN A 301 0.32 -9.43 -17.85
CA ASN A 301 1.43 -8.53 -17.49
C ASN A 301 1.98 -7.73 -18.69
N GLY A 302 1.12 -7.02 -19.42
CA GLY A 302 1.41 -6.23 -20.64
C GLY A 302 2.61 -5.28 -20.54
N TYR A 303 2.90 -4.78 -19.34
CA TYR A 303 4.00 -3.84 -19.09
C TYR A 303 5.40 -4.42 -19.37
N VAL A 304 5.58 -5.75 -19.36
CA VAL A 304 6.89 -6.40 -19.49
C VAL A 304 7.55 -6.19 -20.87
N ASP A 305 6.79 -6.34 -21.95
CA ASP A 305 7.27 -6.22 -23.34
C ASP A 305 6.67 -5.01 -24.08
N SER A 306 5.85 -4.19 -23.38
CA SER A 306 5.14 -3.04 -23.96
C SER A 306 4.18 -3.41 -25.11
N GLU A 307 3.79 -4.68 -25.24
CA GLU A 307 2.68 -5.12 -26.08
C GLU A 307 1.37 -5.05 -25.30
N ASP A 308 0.30 -4.70 -26.01
CA ASP A 308 -1.05 -4.78 -25.47
C ASP A 308 -1.51 -6.23 -25.30
N SER A 309 -2.49 -6.43 -24.42
CA SER A 309 -3.05 -7.73 -24.08
C SER A 309 -3.55 -8.51 -25.30
N ILE A 310 -4.13 -7.82 -26.30
CA ILE A 310 -4.70 -8.43 -27.52
C ILE A 310 -3.59 -8.95 -28.42
N SER A 311 -2.55 -8.15 -28.65
CA SER A 311 -1.36 -8.56 -29.42
C SER A 311 -0.72 -9.81 -28.82
N ARG A 312 -0.65 -9.89 -27.47
CA ARG A 312 -0.19 -11.07 -26.76
C ARG A 312 -1.12 -12.27 -26.94
N LEU A 313 -2.43 -12.09 -26.83
CA LEU A 313 -3.41 -13.16 -27.08
C LEU A 313 -3.27 -13.74 -28.49
N HIS A 314 -3.15 -12.89 -29.50
CA HIS A 314 -2.98 -13.33 -30.89
C HIS A 314 -1.64 -14.05 -31.09
N THR A 315 -0.57 -13.56 -30.44
CA THR A 315 0.72 -14.23 -30.41
C THR A 315 0.62 -15.61 -29.75
N ALA A 316 -0.05 -15.74 -28.61
CA ALA A 316 -0.29 -17.02 -27.95
C ALA A 316 -1.06 -17.99 -28.86
N LEU A 317 -2.14 -17.54 -29.50
CA LEU A 317 -2.91 -18.34 -30.45
C LEU A 317 -2.06 -18.80 -31.63
N ASN A 318 -1.28 -17.91 -32.23
CA ASN A 318 -0.39 -18.25 -33.34
C ASN A 318 0.67 -19.28 -32.94
N LEU A 319 1.25 -19.13 -31.75
CA LEU A 319 2.24 -20.05 -31.22
C LEU A 319 1.63 -21.41 -30.87
N ILE A 320 0.41 -21.42 -30.32
CA ILE A 320 -0.31 -22.66 -30.02
C ILE A 320 -0.76 -23.37 -31.30
N ASN A 321 -0.98 -22.67 -32.39
CA ASN A 321 -1.32 -23.32 -33.66
C ASN A 321 -0.11 -23.82 -34.46
N LYS A 322 1.13 -23.51 -34.03
CA LYS A 322 2.34 -24.06 -34.68
C LYS A 322 2.58 -25.52 -34.24
N PRO A 323 2.86 -26.44 -35.19
CA PRO A 323 3.30 -27.79 -34.85
C PRO A 323 4.66 -27.73 -34.16
N THR A 324 4.83 -28.51 -33.09
CA THR A 324 6.09 -28.67 -32.35
C THR A 324 7.14 -29.34 -33.24
N GLN A 325 7.85 -28.56 -34.05
CA GLN A 325 8.96 -29.03 -34.88
C GLN A 325 10.27 -28.44 -34.36
N GLY A 326 11.15 -29.30 -33.83
CA GLY A 326 12.60 -29.11 -33.82
C GLY A 326 13.20 -27.96 -33.00
N SER A 327 14.03 -28.35 -32.04
CA SER A 327 15.01 -27.61 -31.20
C SER A 327 15.76 -26.39 -31.79
N GLY A 328 15.07 -25.31 -32.15
CA GLY A 328 15.71 -24.02 -32.47
C GLY A 328 14.81 -22.84 -32.11
N LYS A 329 15.22 -22.02 -31.13
CA LYS A 329 14.47 -20.83 -30.70
C LYS A 329 14.85 -19.60 -31.55
N SER A 330 13.90 -19.04 -32.29
CA SER A 330 13.90 -17.69 -32.86
C SER A 330 13.86 -16.59 -31.77
N GLU A 331 14.11 -15.34 -32.15
CA GLU A 331 14.14 -14.16 -31.25
C GLU A 331 12.82 -13.98 -30.46
N SER A 332 11.67 -14.25 -31.10
CA SER A 332 10.34 -14.28 -30.47
C SER A 332 10.12 -15.50 -29.56
N GLU A 333 10.82 -16.61 -29.82
CA GLU A 333 10.79 -17.82 -28.99
C GLU A 333 11.76 -17.74 -27.79
N LYS A 334 12.62 -16.70 -27.69
CA LYS A 334 13.46 -16.44 -26.51
C LYS A 334 12.62 -16.01 -25.30
N TRP A 335 11.53 -15.29 -25.51
CA TRP A 335 10.56 -14.89 -24.49
C TRP A 335 9.56 -16.01 -24.14
N PHE A 336 9.67 -17.14 -24.85
CA PHE A 336 8.84 -18.32 -24.69
C PHE A 336 9.63 -19.45 -24.00
N PRO A 337 9.48 -19.62 -22.68
CA PRO A 337 9.96 -20.79 -21.97
C PRO A 337 8.82 -21.78 -21.65
N ILE A 338 7.66 -21.72 -22.32
CA ILE A 338 6.61 -22.71 -22.03
C ILE A 338 6.99 -24.02 -22.72
N ASN A 339 7.56 -24.94 -21.94
CA ASN A 339 7.49 -26.34 -22.28
C ASN A 339 6.03 -26.73 -22.05
N VAL A 340 5.25 -26.81 -23.14
CA VAL A 340 3.77 -26.77 -23.19
C VAL A 340 3.07 -27.87 -22.37
N THR A 341 3.83 -28.70 -21.67
CA THR A 341 3.36 -29.80 -20.85
C THR A 341 3.70 -29.66 -19.36
N ARG A 342 4.81 -29.02 -18.96
CA ARG A 342 5.26 -29.07 -17.55
C ARG A 342 4.81 -27.91 -16.66
N ASP A 343 4.67 -26.71 -17.22
CA ASP A 343 4.49 -25.49 -16.41
C ASP A 343 3.01 -25.07 -16.25
N PHE A 344 2.09 -25.80 -16.89
CA PHE A 344 0.64 -25.53 -16.86
C PHE A 344 -0.07 -25.92 -15.56
N TYR A 345 0.52 -26.81 -14.75
CA TYR A 345 -0.01 -27.20 -13.43
C TYR A 345 -0.07 -26.03 -12.42
N GLN A 346 0.48 -24.87 -12.77
CA GLN A 346 0.55 -23.69 -11.90
C GLN A 346 -0.52 -22.64 -12.20
N ILE A 347 -1.43 -22.88 -13.14
CA ILE A 347 -2.57 -21.97 -13.39
C ILE A 347 -3.54 -22.08 -12.21
N SER A 348 -3.81 -20.95 -11.54
CA SER A 348 -4.88 -20.90 -10.54
C SER A 348 -6.22 -20.54 -11.19
N ASP A 349 -7.33 -20.98 -10.58
CA ASP A 349 -8.68 -20.59 -11.01
C ASP A 349 -8.86 -19.06 -10.99
N SER A 350 -8.15 -18.37 -10.10
CA SER A 350 -8.13 -16.90 -10.03
C SER A 350 -7.46 -16.27 -11.25
N ASP A 351 -6.32 -16.80 -11.70
CA ASP A 351 -5.63 -16.28 -12.89
C ASP A 351 -6.49 -16.47 -14.14
N MET A 352 -7.14 -17.63 -14.28
CA MET A 352 -8.05 -17.91 -15.40
C MET A 352 -9.23 -16.96 -15.42
N LYS A 353 -9.83 -16.71 -14.25
CA LYS A 353 -10.93 -15.76 -14.12
C LYS A 353 -10.50 -14.34 -14.50
N GLN A 354 -9.37 -13.88 -14.02
CA GLN A 354 -8.87 -12.54 -14.34
C GLN A 354 -8.56 -12.39 -15.83
N VAL A 355 -7.96 -13.42 -16.46
CA VAL A 355 -7.75 -13.46 -17.92
C VAL A 355 -9.08 -13.38 -18.66
N TRP A 356 -10.06 -14.19 -18.26
CA TRP A 356 -11.38 -14.16 -18.89
C TRP A 356 -12.02 -12.77 -18.79
N GLU A 357 -12.11 -12.20 -17.59
CA GLU A 357 -12.71 -10.88 -17.35
C GLU A 357 -12.00 -9.78 -18.15
N THR A 358 -10.67 -9.83 -18.24
CA THR A 358 -9.86 -8.87 -19.02
C THR A 358 -10.21 -8.93 -20.51
N PHE A 359 -10.18 -10.12 -21.11
CA PHE A 359 -10.45 -10.27 -22.55
C PHE A 359 -11.93 -10.18 -22.91
N GLU A 360 -12.83 -10.42 -21.96
CA GLU A 360 -14.26 -10.13 -22.12
C GLU A 360 -14.51 -8.63 -22.26
N LEU A 361 -13.89 -7.81 -21.38
CA LEU A 361 -13.96 -6.35 -21.48
C LEU A 361 -13.36 -5.81 -22.79
N GLU A 362 -12.31 -6.47 -23.30
CA GLU A 362 -11.66 -6.12 -24.58
C GLU A 362 -12.42 -6.65 -25.82
N GLY A 363 -13.48 -7.44 -25.65
CA GLY A 363 -14.27 -7.99 -26.76
C GLY A 363 -13.62 -9.18 -27.49
N GLU A 364 -12.63 -9.82 -26.88
CA GLU A 364 -11.81 -10.90 -27.44
C GLU A 364 -12.27 -12.30 -26.96
N THR A 365 -13.54 -12.44 -26.55
CA THR A 365 -14.12 -13.66 -25.98
C THR A 365 -13.91 -14.90 -26.85
N LEU A 366 -14.01 -14.78 -28.19
CA LEU A 366 -13.77 -15.90 -29.10
C LEU A 366 -12.31 -16.36 -29.08
N ASN A 367 -11.38 -15.43 -29.02
CA ASN A 367 -9.96 -15.72 -29.08
C ASN A 367 -9.45 -16.30 -27.76
N ILE A 368 -9.99 -15.87 -26.62
CA ILE A 368 -9.69 -16.50 -25.33
C ILE A 368 -10.28 -17.91 -25.23
N VAL A 369 -11.48 -18.16 -25.76
CA VAL A 369 -12.05 -19.51 -25.83
C VAL A 369 -11.21 -20.40 -26.74
N LYS A 370 -10.79 -19.91 -27.91
CA LYS A 370 -9.88 -20.66 -28.80
C LYS A 370 -8.57 -21.00 -28.09
N LEU A 371 -8.04 -20.07 -27.30
CA LEU A 371 -6.83 -20.30 -26.52
C LEU A 371 -7.05 -21.45 -25.53
N PHE A 372 -8.08 -21.36 -24.70
CA PHE A 372 -8.39 -22.37 -23.69
C PHE A 372 -8.77 -23.73 -24.29
N ALA A 373 -9.52 -23.76 -25.39
CA ALA A 373 -9.79 -24.99 -26.13
C ALA A 373 -8.49 -25.63 -26.64
N ALA A 374 -7.57 -24.82 -27.15
CA ALA A 374 -6.28 -25.32 -27.58
C ALA A 374 -5.43 -25.83 -26.40
N LEU A 375 -5.57 -25.28 -25.19
CA LEU A 375 -4.94 -25.81 -23.97
C LEU A 375 -5.52 -27.20 -23.59
N VAL A 376 -6.84 -27.40 -23.70
CA VAL A 376 -7.47 -28.73 -23.50
C VAL A 376 -6.90 -29.75 -24.48
N SER A 377 -6.76 -29.39 -25.76
CA SER A 377 -6.21 -30.29 -26.79
C SER A 377 -4.75 -30.70 -26.54
N ARG A 378 -4.02 -29.97 -25.69
CA ARG A 378 -2.59 -30.18 -25.39
C ARG A 378 -2.31 -30.69 -23.99
N SER A 379 -3.35 -31.01 -23.23
CA SER A 379 -3.22 -31.56 -21.88
C SER A 379 -2.41 -32.87 -21.92
N ASP A 380 -1.43 -32.98 -21.04
CA ASP A 380 -0.48 -34.09 -20.97
C ASP A 380 -0.88 -35.18 -19.95
N SER A 381 -1.89 -34.90 -19.13
CA SER A 381 -2.48 -35.81 -18.16
C SER A 381 -3.98 -35.60 -18.03
N TYR A 382 -4.66 -36.59 -17.42
CA TYR A 382 -6.07 -36.48 -17.06
C TYR A 382 -6.35 -35.31 -16.11
N ASP A 383 -5.47 -35.06 -15.13
CA ASP A 383 -5.63 -33.98 -14.16
C ASP A 383 -5.54 -32.60 -14.84
N THR A 384 -4.58 -32.42 -15.74
CA THR A 384 -4.42 -31.18 -16.53
C THR A 384 -5.65 -30.94 -17.40
N SER A 385 -6.14 -31.97 -18.08
CA SER A 385 -7.35 -31.84 -18.90
C SER A 385 -8.57 -31.52 -18.06
N GLU A 386 -8.70 -32.16 -16.90
CA GLU A 386 -9.81 -31.90 -15.97
C GLU A 386 -9.78 -30.45 -15.46
N HIS A 387 -8.60 -29.95 -15.11
CA HIS A 387 -8.41 -28.58 -14.63
C HIS A 387 -8.84 -27.54 -15.67
N PHE A 388 -8.45 -27.68 -16.93
CA PHE A 388 -8.87 -26.76 -17.98
C PHE A 388 -10.38 -26.82 -18.26
N VAL A 389 -10.95 -28.03 -18.29
CA VAL A 389 -12.39 -28.21 -18.46
C VAL A 389 -13.17 -27.56 -17.32
N ASN A 390 -12.73 -27.73 -16.07
CA ASN A 390 -13.33 -27.07 -14.92
C ASN A 390 -13.32 -25.56 -15.04
N ASN A 391 -12.21 -24.99 -15.49
CA ASN A 391 -12.08 -23.54 -15.64
C ASN A 391 -12.93 -22.97 -16.77
N LEU A 392 -13.33 -23.77 -17.75
CA LEU A 392 -14.24 -23.35 -18.83
C LEU A 392 -15.72 -23.36 -18.43
N ILE A 393 -16.11 -24.27 -17.53
CA ILE A 393 -17.52 -24.50 -17.16
C ILE A 393 -18.26 -23.21 -16.72
N PRO A 394 -17.70 -22.35 -15.86
CA PRO A 394 -18.38 -21.13 -15.42
C PRO A 394 -18.75 -20.18 -16.56
N TYR A 395 -18.10 -20.30 -17.72
CA TYR A 395 -18.21 -19.37 -18.84
C TYR A 395 -19.00 -19.90 -20.02
N LEU A 396 -19.50 -21.15 -19.97
CA LEU A 396 -20.26 -21.78 -21.07
C LEU A 396 -21.49 -20.98 -21.49
N GLN A 397 -22.12 -20.27 -20.56
CA GLN A 397 -23.28 -19.41 -20.86
C GLN A 397 -22.95 -18.30 -21.86
N TYR A 398 -21.67 -17.93 -22.01
CA TYR A 398 -21.22 -16.90 -22.96
C TYR A 398 -20.85 -17.48 -24.33
N PHE A 399 -20.78 -18.81 -24.49
CA PHE A 399 -20.29 -19.44 -25.71
C PHE A 399 -21.30 -19.34 -26.85
N ASP A 400 -20.88 -18.86 -28.01
CA ASP A 400 -21.66 -19.01 -29.24
C ASP A 400 -21.49 -20.42 -29.86
N TYR A 401 -22.17 -20.66 -30.98
CA TYR A 401 -22.14 -21.95 -31.64
C TYR A 401 -20.74 -22.36 -32.12
N GLU A 402 -19.96 -21.40 -32.63
CA GLU A 402 -18.59 -21.64 -33.10
C GLU A 402 -17.64 -21.94 -31.95
N MET A 403 -17.81 -21.26 -30.82
CA MET A 403 -17.08 -21.50 -29.58
C MET A 403 -17.29 -22.92 -29.06
N PHE A 404 -18.53 -23.41 -29.03
CA PHE A 404 -18.82 -24.78 -28.63
C PHE A 404 -18.23 -25.82 -29.59
N LYS A 405 -18.30 -25.59 -30.91
CA LYS A 405 -17.66 -26.48 -31.88
C LYS A 405 -16.15 -26.56 -31.68
N ALA A 406 -15.48 -25.42 -31.41
CA ALA A 406 -14.05 -25.40 -31.13
C ALA A 406 -13.70 -26.21 -29.87
N LEU A 407 -14.51 -26.09 -28.80
CA LEU A 407 -14.35 -26.88 -27.58
C LEU A 407 -14.54 -28.37 -27.82
N PHE A 408 -15.61 -28.78 -28.52
CA PHE A 408 -15.86 -30.20 -28.81
C PHE A 408 -14.77 -30.82 -29.69
N ALA A 409 -14.29 -30.08 -30.70
CA ALA A 409 -13.16 -30.52 -31.50
C ALA A 409 -11.90 -30.74 -30.64
N ALA A 410 -11.60 -29.81 -29.72
CA ALA A 410 -10.48 -29.95 -28.80
C ALA A 410 -10.60 -31.18 -27.88
N LEU A 411 -11.78 -31.38 -27.28
CA LEU A 411 -12.08 -32.52 -26.42
C LEU A 411 -11.92 -33.86 -27.16
N ASN A 412 -12.36 -33.95 -28.42
CA ASN A 412 -12.20 -35.17 -29.22
C ASN A 412 -10.76 -35.42 -29.64
N SER A 413 -9.95 -34.38 -29.79
CA SER A 413 -8.59 -34.49 -30.33
C SER A 413 -7.54 -35.03 -29.34
N ASN A 414 -7.86 -35.11 -28.04
CA ASN A 414 -6.90 -35.48 -27.00
C ASN A 414 -7.41 -36.63 -26.13
N SER A 415 -6.68 -37.76 -26.08
CA SER A 415 -7.02 -38.90 -25.23
C SER A 415 -7.00 -38.57 -23.75
N GLN A 416 -6.17 -37.60 -23.34
CA GLN A 416 -6.16 -37.13 -21.96
C GLN A 416 -7.47 -36.41 -21.57
N ALA A 417 -8.26 -35.97 -22.56
CA ALA A 417 -9.58 -35.40 -22.35
C ALA A 417 -10.67 -36.47 -22.49
N TYR A 418 -10.72 -37.20 -23.62
CA TYR A 418 -11.83 -38.11 -23.87
C TYR A 418 -11.76 -39.43 -23.11
N ASP A 419 -10.60 -39.88 -22.60
CA ASP A 419 -10.50 -41.08 -21.75
C ASP A 419 -10.61 -40.75 -20.24
N ALA A 420 -10.49 -39.47 -19.86
CA ALA A 420 -10.60 -39.03 -18.48
C ALA A 420 -12.06 -39.12 -17.99
N ARG A 421 -12.34 -40.04 -17.06
CA ARG A 421 -13.71 -40.29 -16.54
C ARG A 421 -14.39 -39.05 -15.96
N THR A 422 -13.62 -38.20 -15.27
CA THR A 422 -14.10 -36.95 -14.67
C THR A 422 -14.46 -35.92 -15.75
N VAL A 423 -13.65 -35.80 -16.79
CA VAL A 423 -13.93 -34.97 -17.96
C VAL A 423 -15.16 -35.49 -18.71
N GLN A 424 -15.25 -36.79 -18.98
CA GLN A 424 -16.43 -37.40 -19.60
C GLN A 424 -17.72 -37.08 -18.83
N SER A 425 -17.69 -37.24 -17.50
CA SER A 425 -18.81 -36.92 -16.63
C SER A 425 -19.25 -35.46 -16.78
N LYS A 426 -18.30 -34.51 -16.79
CA LYS A 426 -18.60 -33.07 -16.96
C LYS A 426 -19.08 -32.72 -18.35
N VAL A 427 -18.52 -33.35 -19.37
CA VAL A 427 -18.99 -33.18 -20.76
C VAL A 427 -20.46 -33.59 -20.87
N ILE A 428 -20.82 -34.77 -20.33
CA ILE A 428 -22.19 -35.30 -20.39
C ILE A 428 -23.16 -34.51 -19.50
N SER A 429 -22.76 -34.14 -18.28
CA SER A 429 -23.67 -33.55 -17.29
C SER A 429 -23.75 -32.02 -17.31
N ILE A 430 -22.78 -31.33 -17.91
CA ILE A 430 -22.68 -29.86 -17.87
C ILE A 430 -22.51 -29.25 -19.26
N ILE A 431 -21.44 -29.60 -19.99
CA ILE A 431 -21.10 -28.93 -21.26
C ILE A 431 -22.15 -29.23 -22.33
N TYR A 432 -22.55 -30.49 -22.44
CA TYR A 432 -23.54 -30.93 -23.41
C TYR A 432 -24.93 -30.33 -23.17
N PRO A 433 -25.51 -30.38 -21.94
CA PRO A 433 -26.75 -29.69 -21.64
C PRO A 433 -26.69 -28.19 -21.93
N ALA A 434 -25.59 -27.51 -21.60
CA ALA A 434 -25.43 -26.08 -21.86
C ALA A 434 -25.50 -25.76 -23.36
N PHE A 435 -24.90 -26.59 -24.22
CA PHE A 435 -25.01 -26.45 -25.68
C PHE A 435 -26.44 -26.72 -26.17
N ALA A 436 -27.06 -27.82 -25.75
CA ALA A 436 -28.38 -28.23 -26.21
C ALA A 436 -29.46 -27.20 -25.83
N GLU A 437 -29.43 -26.71 -24.59
CA GLU A 437 -30.34 -25.68 -24.09
C GLU A 437 -30.18 -24.38 -24.88
N LYS A 438 -28.94 -23.92 -25.09
CA LYS A 438 -28.67 -22.62 -25.71
C LYS A 438 -29.05 -22.55 -27.19
N PHE A 439 -28.87 -23.63 -27.95
CA PHE A 439 -29.13 -23.63 -29.39
C PHE A 439 -30.42 -24.33 -29.81
N SER A 440 -31.21 -24.84 -28.85
CA SER A 440 -32.45 -25.58 -29.14
C SER A 440 -32.23 -26.72 -30.15
N LYS A 441 -31.03 -27.31 -30.14
CA LYS A 441 -30.63 -28.37 -31.06
C LYS A 441 -31.02 -29.72 -30.47
N ASP A 442 -31.46 -30.62 -31.33
CA ASP A 442 -31.74 -31.99 -30.91
C ASP A 442 -30.45 -32.66 -30.44
N THR A 443 -30.59 -33.52 -29.44
CA THR A 443 -29.50 -34.21 -28.75
C THR A 443 -28.52 -34.92 -29.71
N ASP A 444 -28.97 -35.27 -30.91
CA ASP A 444 -28.19 -35.98 -31.92
C ASP A 444 -27.14 -35.12 -32.63
N GLU A 445 -27.38 -33.81 -32.84
CA GLU A 445 -26.37 -32.94 -33.46
C GLU A 445 -25.19 -32.70 -32.51
N ALA A 446 -25.49 -32.46 -31.24
CA ALA A 446 -24.48 -32.34 -30.19
C ALA A 446 -23.67 -33.64 -30.01
N LYS A 447 -24.33 -34.80 -30.09
CA LYS A 447 -23.67 -36.12 -30.05
C LYS A 447 -22.75 -36.32 -31.25
N SER A 448 -23.16 -35.87 -32.44
CA SER A 448 -22.31 -35.94 -33.64
C SER A 448 -21.02 -35.12 -33.52
N LEU A 449 -21.02 -34.07 -32.69
CA LEU A 449 -19.84 -33.24 -32.45
C LEU A 449 -18.87 -33.85 -31.41
N LEU A 450 -19.27 -34.90 -30.68
CA LEU A 450 -18.50 -35.52 -29.59
C LEU A 450 -18.29 -37.03 -29.83
N GLU A 451 -17.83 -37.38 -31.02
CA GLU A 451 -17.71 -38.77 -31.51
C GLU A 451 -16.91 -39.70 -30.58
N ASN A 452 -15.90 -39.17 -29.87
CA ASN A 452 -15.04 -39.95 -28.98
C ASN A 452 -15.59 -40.08 -27.55
N PHE A 453 -16.65 -39.35 -27.21
CA PHE A 453 -17.30 -39.44 -25.90
C PHE A 453 -18.48 -40.41 -25.98
N LYS A 454 -18.51 -41.37 -25.07
CA LYS A 454 -19.62 -42.32 -24.90
C LYS A 454 -20.81 -41.61 -24.25
N VAL A 455 -21.48 -40.73 -24.99
CA VAL A 455 -22.70 -40.04 -24.57
C VAL A 455 -23.88 -41.00 -24.75
N TYR A 456 -24.12 -41.86 -23.76
CA TYR A 456 -25.26 -42.79 -23.73
C TYR A 456 -26.46 -42.19 -23.01
#